data_AF-A0A4T9T7F9-F1
#
_entry.id   AF-A0A4T9T7F9-F1
#
_cell.length_a   1.000
_cell.length_b   1.000
_cell.length_c   1.000
_cell.angle_alpha   90.00
_cell.angle_beta   90.00
_cell.angle_gamma   90.00
#
_symmetry.space_group_name_H-M   'P 1'
#
loop_
_entity.id
_entity.type
_entity.pdbx_description
1 polymer ?
#
loop_
_entity_poly.entity_id
_entity_poly.type
_entity_poly.pdbx_seq_one_letter_code
_entity_poly.pdbx_strand_id
1 'polypeptide(L)'
;MYVSKFLVLAVGLLTAVAMQNGVLALIGASSLPEGAYDPGAVIAFAGYSLITSMPVLTLMLLVSSRIENMWIPLGIGVAGFLSAMALASVDSPLVLAHPFVLMLKPAIAMSGQPDFLAIAVSAAQTVIFLAAGLWLSGRRRYE
;
A
#
# COMPACT_ATOMS: atom_id res chain seq x y z
N MET A 1 -20.51 8.83 1.92
CA MET A 1 -20.33 7.61 1.10
C MET A 1 -18.86 7.30 0.80
N TYR A 2 -18.06 8.25 0.29
CA TYR A 2 -16.63 8.02 -0.03
C TYR A 2 -15.78 7.65 1.20
N VAL A 3 -15.87 8.42 2.30
CA VAL A 3 -15.17 8.13 3.57
C VAL A 3 -15.52 6.74 4.11
N SER A 4 -16.80 6.33 4.06
CA SER A 4 -17.23 5.02 4.53
C SER A 4 -16.57 3.89 3.71
N LYS A 5 -16.50 4.03 2.38
CA LYS A 5 -15.79 3.07 1.52
C LYS A 5 -14.29 3.03 1.82
N PHE A 6 -13.67 4.20 2.03
CA PHE A 6 -12.28 4.28 2.46
C PHE A 6 -12.05 3.53 3.78
N LEU A 7 -12.88 3.75 4.79
CA LEU A 7 -12.77 3.08 6.09
C LEU A 7 -12.91 1.56 5.96
N VAL A 8 -13.86 1.07 5.16
CA VAL A 8 -14.02 -0.37 4.91
C VAL A 8 -12.77 -0.96 4.26
N LEU A 9 -12.23 -0.30 3.24
CA LEU A 9 -11.01 -0.76 2.57
C LEU A 9 -9.79 -0.68 3.50
N ALA A 10 -9.66 0.37 4.30
CA ALA A 10 -8.55 0.56 5.24
C ALA A 10 -8.57 -0.50 6.36
N VAL A 11 -9.75 -0.82 6.89
CA VAL A 11 -9.91 -1.91 7.87
C VAL A 11 -9.60 -3.27 7.23
N GLY A 12 -10.03 -3.49 5.99
CA GLY A 12 -9.70 -4.69 5.23
C GLY A 12 -8.18 -4.84 5.04
N LEU A 13 -7.51 -3.77 4.63
CA LEU A 13 -6.05 -3.74 4.48
C LEU A 13 -5.34 -3.98 5.82
N LEU A 14 -5.78 -3.33 6.90
CA LEU A 14 -5.23 -3.54 8.23
C LEU A 14 -5.35 -5.00 8.67
N THR A 15 -6.52 -5.60 8.45
CA THR A 15 -6.76 -7.02 8.76
C THR A 15 -5.84 -7.93 7.94
N ALA A 16 -5.68 -7.66 6.65
CA ALA A 16 -4.81 -8.43 5.77
C ALA A 16 -3.34 -8.33 6.19
N VAL A 17 -2.85 -7.12 6.48
CA VAL A 17 -1.48 -6.87 6.95
C VAL A 17 -1.26 -7.52 8.33
N ALA A 18 -2.22 -7.43 9.24
CA ALA A 18 -2.15 -8.08 10.53
C ALA A 18 -2.10 -9.61 10.41
N MET A 19 -2.91 -10.19 9.52
CA MET A 19 -2.90 -11.62 9.25
C MET A 19 -1.57 -12.07 8.64
N GLN A 20 -1.07 -11.36 7.62
CA GLN A 20 0.21 -11.66 6.97
C GLN A 20 1.38 -11.61 7.97
N ASN A 21 1.47 -10.55 8.76
CA ASN A 21 2.57 -10.39 9.71
C ASN A 21 2.41 -11.26 10.97
N GLY A 22 1.18 -11.60 11.35
CA GLY A 22 0.93 -12.59 12.41
C GLY A 22 1.42 -13.98 12.02
N VAL A 23 1.16 -14.41 10.77
CA VAL A 23 1.71 -15.65 10.23
C VAL A 23 3.23 -15.58 10.12
N LEU A 24 3.79 -14.46 9.67
CA LEU A 24 5.24 -14.26 9.60
C LEU A 24 5.90 -14.36 10.99
N ALA A 25 5.28 -13.77 12.02
CA ALA A 25 5.74 -13.88 13.40
C ALA A 25 5.68 -15.32 13.92
N LEU A 26 4.63 -16.07 13.57
CA LEU A 26 4.49 -17.48 13.95
C LEU A 26 5.60 -18.34 13.33
N ILE A 27 5.84 -18.20 12.02
CA ILE A 27 6.94 -18.86 11.32
C ILE A 27 8.29 -18.43 11.93
N GLY A 28 8.40 -17.14 12.25
CA GLY A 28 9.51 -16.53 12.96
C GLY A 28 9.89 -17.28 14.23
N ALA A 29 8.90 -17.51 15.09
CA ALA A 29 9.08 -18.14 16.40
C ALA A 29 9.23 -19.67 16.32
N SER A 30 8.60 -20.35 15.36
CA SER A 30 8.57 -21.82 15.30
C SER A 30 9.69 -22.42 14.46
N SER A 31 10.23 -21.68 13.49
CA SER A 31 11.03 -22.27 12.40
C SER A 31 12.41 -21.63 12.23
N LEU A 32 12.71 -20.50 12.88
CA LEU A 32 14.05 -19.93 12.86
C LEU A 32 14.92 -20.41 14.03
N PRO A 33 16.25 -20.51 13.83
CA PRO A 33 17.20 -20.76 14.90
C PRO A 33 17.12 -19.71 16.02
N GLU A 34 17.44 -20.12 17.25
CA GLU A 34 17.47 -19.22 18.40
C GLU A 34 18.36 -17.99 18.11
N GLY A 35 17.81 -16.79 18.31
CA GLY A 35 18.51 -15.51 18.10
C GLY A 35 18.40 -14.92 16.69
N ALA A 36 17.83 -15.63 15.70
CA ALA A 36 17.62 -15.09 14.35
C ALA A 36 16.30 -14.32 14.19
N TYR A 37 15.35 -14.49 15.12
CA TYR A 37 14.06 -13.82 15.11
C TYR A 37 14.11 -12.50 15.89
N ASP A 38 13.82 -11.39 15.20
CA ASP A 38 13.59 -10.09 15.83
C ASP A 38 12.11 -9.69 15.71
N PRO A 39 11.33 -9.74 16.81
CA PRO A 39 9.93 -9.31 16.80
C PRO A 39 9.78 -7.81 16.48
N GLY A 40 10.78 -6.99 16.79
CA GLY A 40 10.79 -5.57 16.47
C GLY A 40 10.79 -5.32 14.96
N ALA A 41 11.59 -6.08 14.22
CA ALA A 41 11.64 -6.02 12.76
C ALA A 41 10.30 -6.40 12.11
N VAL A 42 9.58 -7.41 12.64
CA VAL A 42 8.27 -7.82 12.10
C VAL A 42 7.23 -6.72 12.30
N ILE A 43 7.22 -6.07 13.46
CA ILE A 43 6.30 -4.95 13.73
C ILE A 43 6.64 -3.74 12.85
N ALA A 44 7.93 -3.41 12.70
CA ALA A 44 8.38 -2.34 11.83
C ALA A 44 7.99 -2.61 10.36
N PHE A 45 8.15 -3.85 9.89
CA PHE A 45 7.74 -4.29 8.56
C PHE A 45 6.21 -4.23 8.38
N ALA A 46 5.43 -4.61 9.41
CA ALA A 46 3.97 -4.49 9.38
C ALA A 46 3.52 -3.03 9.23
N GLY A 47 4.11 -2.13 10.01
CA GLY A 47 3.84 -0.69 9.90
C GLY A 47 4.26 -0.15 8.53
N TYR A 48 5.44 -0.54 8.06
CA TYR A 48 5.98 -0.09 6.77
C TYR A 48 5.10 -0.55 5.60
N SER A 49 4.74 -1.84 5.56
CA SER A 49 3.85 -2.41 4.53
C SER A 49 2.45 -1.81 4.53
N LEU A 50 1.91 -1.47 5.71
CA LEU A 50 0.64 -0.77 5.81
C LEU A 50 0.73 0.63 5.17
N ILE A 51 1.73 1.42 5.56
CA ILE A 51 1.89 2.81 5.10
C ILE A 51 2.14 2.84 3.59
N THR A 52 3.01 1.98 3.06
CA THR A 52 3.33 1.99 1.63
C THR A 52 2.25 1.42 0.73
N SER A 53 1.28 0.68 1.28
CA SER A 53 0.11 0.17 0.54
C SER A 53 -1.04 1.19 0.45
N MET A 54 -1.07 2.20 1.33
CA MET A 54 -2.13 3.23 1.37
C MET A 54 -2.25 4.08 0.08
N PRO A 55 -1.17 4.44 -0.64
CA PRO A 55 -1.27 5.14 -1.92
C PRO A 55 -2.07 4.37 -2.97
N VAL A 56 -1.84 3.05 -3.07
CA VAL A 56 -2.55 2.20 -4.04
C VAL A 56 -4.02 2.10 -3.66
N LEU A 57 -4.33 1.91 -2.37
CA LEU A 57 -5.71 1.85 -1.88
C LEU A 57 -6.48 3.15 -2.19
N THR A 58 -5.89 4.30 -1.88
CA THR A 58 -6.52 5.61 -2.11
C THR A 58 -6.62 5.96 -3.59
N LEU A 59 -5.61 5.63 -4.40
CA LEU A 59 -5.66 5.76 -5.86
C LEU A 59 -6.79 4.90 -6.45
N MET A 60 -6.86 3.63 -6.07
CA MET A 60 -7.88 2.73 -6.61
C MET A 60 -9.29 3.15 -6.22
N LEU A 61 -9.48 3.59 -4.97
CA LEU A 61 -10.74 4.14 -4.53
C LEU A 61 -11.11 5.41 -5.32
N LEU A 62 -10.14 6.30 -5.57
CA LEU A 62 -10.33 7.49 -6.38
C LEU A 62 -10.77 7.12 -7.81
N VAL A 63 -10.04 6.25 -8.49
CA VAL A 63 -10.35 5.81 -9.86
C VAL A 63 -11.74 5.15 -9.90
N SER A 64 -12.02 4.21 -9.00
CA SER A 64 -13.31 3.53 -8.91
C SER A 64 -14.47 4.47 -8.57
N SER A 65 -14.20 5.57 -7.85
CA SER A 65 -15.23 6.58 -7.59
C SER A 65 -15.61 7.37 -8.84
N ARG A 66 -14.73 7.48 -9.84
CA ARG A 66 -14.94 8.28 -11.05
C ARG A 66 -15.41 7.45 -12.22
N ILE A 67 -14.99 6.19 -12.28
CA ILE A 67 -15.22 5.32 -13.43
C ILE A 67 -16.13 4.17 -13.00
N GLU A 68 -17.31 4.10 -13.58
CA GLU A 68 -18.32 3.06 -13.28
C GLU A 68 -17.92 1.69 -13.85
N ASN A 69 -17.19 1.69 -14.97
CA ASN A 69 -16.73 0.46 -15.60
C ASN A 69 -15.64 -0.20 -14.74
N MET A 70 -15.97 -1.33 -14.12
CA MET A 70 -15.09 -2.10 -13.24
C MET A 70 -13.82 -2.62 -13.92
N TRP A 71 -13.84 -2.85 -15.24
CA TRP A 71 -12.68 -3.32 -15.99
C TRP A 71 -11.53 -2.32 -15.99
N ILE A 72 -11.81 -1.02 -15.85
CA ILE A 72 -10.79 0.03 -15.90
C ILE A 72 -9.97 0.06 -14.59
N PRO A 73 -10.57 0.17 -13.39
CA PRO A 73 -9.83 0.03 -12.13
C PRO A 73 -9.06 -1.30 -12.05
N LEU A 74 -9.67 -2.40 -12.51
CA LEU A 74 -9.01 -3.71 -12.54
C LEU A 74 -7.78 -3.70 -13.46
N GLY A 75 -7.90 -3.18 -14.67
CA GLY A 75 -6.80 -3.05 -15.62
C GLY A 75 -5.68 -2.17 -15.09
N ILE A 76 -6.00 -1.05 -14.43
CA ILE A 76 -5.02 -0.19 -13.77
C ILE A 76 -4.29 -0.95 -12.65
N GLY A 77 -4.98 -1.83 -11.93
CA GLY A 77 -4.38 -2.65 -10.88
C GLY A 77 -3.35 -3.63 -11.41
N VAL A 78 -3.74 -4.38 -12.45
CA VAL A 78 -2.85 -5.36 -13.08
C VAL A 78 -1.67 -4.65 -13.74
N ALA A 79 -1.92 -3.63 -14.55
CA ALA A 79 -0.87 -2.90 -15.25
C ALA A 79 0.09 -2.20 -14.29
N GLY A 80 -0.45 -1.54 -13.24
CA GLY A 80 0.34 -0.86 -12.23
C GLY A 80 1.18 -1.81 -11.38
N PHE A 81 0.65 -2.99 -11.04
CA PHE A 81 1.41 -3.99 -10.31
C PHE A 81 2.54 -4.57 -11.17
N LEU A 82 2.28 -4.93 -12.42
CA LEU A 82 3.28 -5.47 -13.34
C LEU A 82 4.36 -4.44 -13.70
N SER A 83 3.98 -3.18 -13.94
CA SER A 83 4.95 -2.10 -14.17
C SER A 83 5.83 -1.86 -12.95
N ALA A 84 5.26 -1.93 -11.75
CA ALA A 84 6.02 -1.81 -10.52
C ALA A 84 7.00 -2.97 -10.32
N MET A 85 6.60 -4.19 -10.63
CA MET A 85 7.51 -5.36 -10.63
C MET A 85 8.65 -5.18 -11.63
N ALA A 86 8.39 -4.60 -12.81
CA ALA A 86 9.44 -4.31 -13.80
C ALA A 86 10.40 -3.19 -13.33
N LEU A 87 9.90 -2.22 -12.58
CA LEU A 87 10.67 -1.09 -12.04
C LEU A 87 11.30 -1.37 -10.68
N ALA A 88 10.96 -2.49 -10.04
CA ALA A 88 11.39 -2.87 -8.70
C ALA A 88 12.92 -2.92 -8.52
N SER A 89 13.65 -3.22 -9.60
CA SER A 89 15.11 -3.31 -9.62
C SER A 89 15.81 -2.00 -10.00
N VAL A 90 15.06 -0.93 -10.28
CA VAL A 90 15.63 0.35 -10.72
C VAL A 90 15.96 1.21 -9.50
N ASP A 91 17.24 1.43 -9.25
CA ASP A 91 17.75 2.31 -8.19
C ASP A 91 17.66 3.79 -8.59
N SER A 92 16.43 4.31 -8.65
CA SER A 92 16.19 5.74 -8.86
C SER A 92 15.06 6.25 -7.96
N PRO A 93 15.22 7.41 -7.29
CA PRO A 93 14.20 7.98 -6.43
C PRO A 93 12.93 8.39 -7.20
N LEU A 94 13.04 8.61 -8.52
CA LEU A 94 11.91 8.91 -9.40
C LEU A 94 10.88 7.78 -9.43
N VAL A 95 11.32 6.54 -9.23
CA VAL A 95 10.46 5.36 -9.28
C VAL A 95 9.47 5.35 -8.10
N LEU A 96 9.80 6.02 -6.99
CA LEU A 96 8.92 6.15 -5.83
C LEU A 96 7.69 7.03 -6.10
N ALA A 97 7.71 7.81 -7.20
CA ALA A 97 6.50 8.47 -7.68
C ALA A 97 5.42 7.46 -8.12
N HIS A 98 5.80 6.22 -8.43
CA HIS A 98 4.87 5.16 -8.82
C HIS A 98 4.29 4.47 -7.57
N PRO A 99 2.98 4.60 -7.28
CA PRO A 99 2.39 4.13 -6.02
C PRO A 99 2.49 2.61 -5.81
N PHE A 100 2.45 1.83 -6.90
CA PHE A 100 2.63 0.38 -6.82
C PHE A 100 4.09 -0.02 -6.53
N VAL A 101 5.08 0.81 -6.86
CA VAL A 101 6.48 0.51 -6.49
C VAL A 101 6.68 0.71 -5.00
N LEU A 102 6.07 1.75 -4.42
CA LEU A 102 6.04 1.94 -2.97
C LEU A 102 5.43 0.72 -2.25
N MET A 103 4.34 0.17 -2.77
CA MET A 103 3.72 -1.03 -2.21
C MET A 103 4.67 -2.24 -2.19
N LEU A 104 5.55 -2.38 -3.18
CA LEU A 104 6.51 -3.49 -3.26
C LEU A 104 7.81 -3.25 -2.47
N LYS A 105 8.14 -2.00 -2.15
CA LYS A 105 9.37 -1.59 -1.46
C LYS A 105 9.64 -2.38 -0.15
N PRO A 106 8.66 -2.60 0.74
CA PRO A 106 8.84 -3.47 1.90
C PRO A 106 9.28 -4.89 1.52
N ALA A 107 8.64 -5.51 0.52
CA ALA A 107 8.93 -6.87 0.11
C ALA A 107 10.30 -7.05 -0.57
N ILE A 108 10.83 -5.98 -1.19
CA ILE A 108 12.13 -5.99 -1.86
C ILE A 108 13.27 -5.59 -0.92
N ALA A 109 12.95 -4.93 0.20
CA ALA A 109 13.96 -4.50 1.16
C ALA A 109 14.63 -5.71 1.82
N MET A 110 15.83 -6.03 1.35
CA MET A 110 16.72 -7.07 1.90
C MET A 110 17.25 -6.72 3.30
N SER A 111 17.00 -5.49 3.77
CA SER A 111 17.29 -5.02 5.12
C SER A 111 15.96 -4.69 5.80
N GLY A 112 15.77 -5.12 7.04
CA GLY A 112 14.56 -4.83 7.83
C GLY A 112 14.41 -3.35 8.22
N GLN A 113 15.20 -2.43 7.66
CA GLN A 113 15.12 -1.01 7.95
C GLN A 113 14.11 -0.30 7.03
N PRO A 114 13.12 0.41 7.59
CA PRO A 114 12.17 1.17 6.81
C PRO A 114 12.86 2.32 6.06
N ASP A 115 12.61 2.43 4.76
CA ASP A 115 13.05 3.59 3.99
C ASP A 115 12.16 4.79 4.31
N PHE A 116 12.70 5.75 5.06
CA PHE A 116 12.01 6.97 5.46
C PHE A 116 11.49 7.80 4.28
N LEU A 117 12.19 7.79 3.15
CA LEU A 117 11.74 8.53 1.97
C LEU A 117 10.51 7.85 1.35
N ALA A 118 10.51 6.52 1.27
CA ALA A 118 9.33 5.76 0.82
C ALA A 118 8.12 5.98 1.75
N ILE A 119 8.34 6.06 3.07
CA ILE A 119 7.28 6.39 4.06
C ILE A 119 6.73 7.80 3.79
N ALA A 120 7.61 8.79 3.63
CA ALA A 120 7.19 10.18 3.41
C ALA A 120 6.42 10.34 2.09
N VAL A 121 6.92 9.75 1.00
CA VAL A 121 6.27 9.81 -0.32
C VAL A 121 4.93 9.07 -0.30
N SER A 122 4.85 7.90 0.32
CA SER A 122 3.58 7.17 0.43
C SER A 122 2.54 7.91 1.29
N ALA A 123 2.95 8.51 2.42
CA ALA A 123 2.05 9.34 3.21
C ALA A 123 1.54 10.55 2.39
N ALA A 124 2.43 11.24 1.68
CA ALA A 124 2.06 12.37 0.83
C ALA A 124 1.09 11.97 -0.29
N GLN A 125 1.38 10.89 -1.03
CA GLN A 125 0.50 10.39 -2.10
C GLN A 125 -0.88 9.98 -1.56
N THR A 126 -0.90 9.30 -0.41
CA THR A 126 -2.14 8.90 0.26
C THR A 126 -3.03 10.10 0.56
N VAL A 127 -2.44 11.15 1.16
CA VAL A 127 -3.17 12.39 1.49
C VAL A 127 -3.67 13.07 0.21
N ILE A 128 -2.84 13.15 -0.82
CA ILE A 128 -3.21 13.77 -2.10
C ILE A 128 -4.38 13.04 -2.77
N PHE A 129 -4.31 11.70 -2.90
CA PHE A 129 -5.37 10.92 -3.53
C PHE A 129 -6.67 10.93 -2.71
N LEU A 130 -6.55 10.86 -1.38
CA LEU A 130 -7.70 10.94 -0.48
C LEU A 130 -8.37 12.31 -0.56
N ALA A 131 -7.60 13.40 -0.51
CA ALA A 131 -8.11 14.76 -0.63
C ALA A 131 -8.79 15.00 -1.99
N ALA A 132 -8.16 14.54 -3.08
CA ALA A 132 -8.74 14.61 -4.42
C ALA A 132 -10.06 13.82 -4.49
N GLY A 133 -10.13 12.63 -3.90
CA GLY A 133 -11.33 11.82 -3.84
C GLY A 133 -12.47 12.45 -3.05
N LEU A 134 -12.16 13.04 -1.90
CA LEU A 134 -13.14 13.77 -1.09
C LEU A 134 -13.66 15.00 -1.83
N TRP A 135 -12.77 15.77 -2.46
CA TRP A 135 -13.13 16.96 -3.22
C TRP A 135 -14.02 16.65 -4.41
N LEU A 136 -13.69 15.61 -5.18
CA LEU A 136 -14.46 15.16 -6.33
C LEU A 136 -15.78 14.50 -5.91
N SER A 137 -15.80 13.78 -4.79
CA SER A 137 -17.02 13.20 -4.23
C SER A 137 -18.03 14.26 -3.80
N GLY A 138 -17.58 15.42 -3.31
CA GLY A 138 -18.46 16.53 -2.93
C GLY A 138 -19.14 17.24 -4.12
N ARG A 139 -18.61 17.04 -5.34
CA ARG A 139 -19.11 17.70 -6.56
C ARG A 139 -20.08 16.84 -7.39
N ARG A 140 -20.27 15.57 -7.06
CA ARG A 140 -21.35 14.77 -7.65
C ARG A 140 -22.67 15.11 -6.94
N ARG A 141 -23.42 16.06 -7.51
CA ARG A 141 -24.88 16.03 -7.37
C ARG A 141 -25.37 14.78 -8.10
N TYR A 142 -26.09 13.93 -7.39
CA TYR A 142 -26.81 12.80 -7.96
C TYR A 142 -27.76 13.36 -9.03
N GLU A 143 -27.54 13.00 -10.30
CA GLU A 143 -28.58 13.02 -11.33
C GLU A 143 -29.45 11.77 -11.16
#